data_AF-A0A974SGR5-F1
#
_entry.id   AF-A0A974SGR5-F1
#
_cell.length_a   1.000
_cell.length_b   1.000
_cell.length_c   1.000
_cell.angle_alpha   90.00
_cell.angle_beta   90.00
_cell.angle_gamma   90.00
#
_symmetry.space_group_name_H-M   'P 1'
#
loop_
_entity.id
_entity.type
_entity.pdbx_description
1 polymer ?
#
loop_
_entity_poly.entity_id
_entity_poly.type
_entity_poly.pdbx_seq_one_letter_code
_entity_poly.pdbx_strand_id
1 'polypeptide(L)' 'MFETDFAGRIKADNAIALAAAEAAALERLVGDLNARVAEGALARLTLDAAPWSFSTFCAETAETVK' A
#
# COMPACT_ATOMS: atom_id res chain seq x y z
N MET A 1 -0.80 -8.13 19.16
CA MET A 1 0.21 -9.09 18.70
C MET A 1 -0.51 -10.05 17.78
N PHE A 2 -0.54 -9.78 16.48
CA PHE A 2 -1.23 -10.65 15.52
C PHE A 2 -0.19 -11.53 14.85
N GLU A 3 0.15 -12.65 15.45
CA GLU A 3 0.53 -13.82 14.66
C GLU A 3 -0.77 -14.37 14.06
N THR A 4 -1.26 -13.71 13.02
CA THR A 4 -2.32 -14.27 12.18
C THR A 4 -1.67 -15.35 11.33
N ASP A 5 -2.02 -16.61 11.60
CA ASP A 5 -1.68 -17.78 10.77
C ASP A 5 -1.98 -17.48 9.29
N PHE A 6 -0.95 -17.04 8.56
CA PHE A 6 -1.06 -16.58 7.18
C PHE A 6 -1.51 -17.73 6.27
N ALA A 7 -1.03 -18.95 6.52
CA ALA A 7 -1.46 -20.14 5.81
C ALA A 7 -2.95 -20.45 6.07
N GLY A 8 -3.37 -20.36 7.34
CA GLY A 8 -4.77 -20.52 7.74
C GLY A 8 -5.70 -19.53 7.03
N ARG A 9 -5.27 -18.27 6.91
CA ARG A 9 -6.03 -17.24 6.18
C ARG A 9 -6.13 -17.53 4.68
N ILE A 10 -5.02 -17.86 4.02
CA ILE A 10 -5.04 -18.22 2.59
C ILE A 10 -5.95 -19.43 2.33
N LYS A 11 -5.93 -20.43 3.22
CA LYS A 11 -6.81 -21.60 3.13
C LYS A 11 -8.28 -21.22 3.30
N ALA A 12 -8.62 -20.36 4.26
CA ALA A 12 -9.98 -19.93 4.48
C ALA A 12 -10.53 -19.12 3.29
N ASP A 13 -9.73 -18.20 2.76
CA ASP A 13 -10.17 -17.27 1.72
C ASP A 13 -10.17 -17.87 0.31
N ASN A 14 -9.26 -18.82 0.04
CA ASN A 14 -9.01 -19.32 -1.31
C ASN A 14 -9.14 -20.85 -1.45
N ALA A 15 -9.41 -21.58 -0.37
CA ALA A 15 -9.38 -23.05 -0.31
C ALA A 15 -8.02 -23.66 -0.73
N ILE A 16 -6.93 -22.89 -0.64
CA ILE A 16 -5.57 -23.32 -0.98
C ILE A 16 -4.83 -23.73 0.30
N ALA A 17 -4.31 -24.96 0.34
CA ALA A 17 -3.41 -25.39 1.39
C ALA A 17 -1.96 -25.09 1.00
N LEU A 18 -1.23 -24.41 1.89
CA LEU A 18 0.19 -24.10 1.72
C LEU A 18 1.04 -24.94 2.66
N ALA A 19 2.20 -25.39 2.19
CA ALA A 19 3.25 -25.87 3.06
C ALA A 19 3.85 -24.70 3.87
N ALA A 20 4.46 -25.00 5.02
CA ALA A 20 5.02 -23.97 5.91
C ALA A 20 6.06 -23.06 5.21
N ALA A 21 6.91 -23.63 4.35
CA ALA A 21 7.89 -22.86 3.59
C ALA A 21 7.24 -21.93 2.54
N GLU A 22 6.16 -22.37 1.91
CA GLU A 22 5.41 -21.57 0.93
C GLU A 22 4.68 -20.41 1.63
N ALA A 23 4.07 -20.68 2.79
CA ALA A 23 3.42 -19.67 3.60
C ALA A 23 4.40 -18.57 4.02
N ALA A 24 5.59 -18.93 4.51
CA ALA A 24 6.63 -17.97 4.89
C ALA A 24 7.15 -17.15 3.70
N ALA A 25 7.36 -17.80 2.54
CA ALA A 25 7.79 -17.11 1.33
C ALA A 25 6.74 -16.12 0.81
N LEU A 26 5.46 -16.54 0.84
CA LEU A 26 4.35 -15.71 0.39
C LEU A 26 4.09 -14.54 1.35
N GLU A 27 4.19 -14.76 2.67
CA GLU A 27 4.09 -13.70 3.66
C GLU A 27 5.16 -12.62 3.44
N ARG A 28 6.42 -13.03 3.20
CA ARG A 28 7.50 -12.09 2.86
C ARG A 28 7.19 -11.32 1.58
N LEU A 29 6.76 -12.01 0.53
CA LEU A 29 6.41 -11.39 -0.75
C LEU A 29 5.28 -10.36 -0.59
N VAL A 30 4.24 -10.67 0.18
CA VAL A 30 3.14 -9.74 0.47
C VAL A 30 3.66 -8.51 1.23
N GLY A 31 4.57 -8.71 2.20
CA GLY A 31 5.24 -7.61 2.89
C GLY A 31 5.98 -6.68 1.94
N ASP A 32 6.80 -7.25 1.04
CA ASP A 32 7.61 -6.50 0.08
C ASP A 32 6.73 -5.72 -0.92
N LEU A 33 5.65 -6.36 -1.42
CA LEU A 33 4.70 -5.70 -2.32
C LEU A 33 3.98 -4.54 -1.64
N ASN A 34 3.51 -4.73 -0.40
CA ASN A 34 2.84 -3.68 0.35
C ASN A 34 3.78 -2.51 0.64
N ALA A 35 5.05 -2.78 0.98
CA ALA A 35 6.06 -1.75 1.15
C ALA A 35 6.26 -0.95 -0.14
N ARG A 36 6.35 -1.63 -1.29
CA ARG A 36 6.52 -0.96 -2.59
C ARG A 36 5.33 -0.11 -2.99
N VAL A 37 4.11 -0.58 -2.71
CA VAL A 37 2.88 0.20 -2.92
C VAL A 37 2.88 1.45 -2.03
N ALA A 38 3.26 1.31 -0.76
CA ALA A 38 3.33 2.43 0.18
C ALA A 38 4.36 3.50 -0.27
N GLU A 39 5.54 3.08 -0.75
CA GLU A 39 6.54 3.98 -1.32
C GLU A 39 5.99 4.76 -2.52
N GLY A 40 5.31 4.08 -3.45
CA GLY A 40 4.70 4.72 -4.61
C GLY A 40 3.59 5.71 -4.22
N ALA A 41 2.75 5.35 -3.26
CA ALA A 41 1.71 6.23 -2.72
C ALA A 41 2.31 7.48 -2.06
N LEU A 42 3.36 7.31 -1.26
CA LEU A 42 4.06 8.44 -0.63
C LEU A 42 4.71 9.36 -1.66
N ALA A 43 5.32 8.80 -2.70
CA ALA A 43 5.88 9.59 -3.81
C ALA A 43 4.79 10.42 -4.51
N ARG A 44 3.61 9.84 -4.75
CA ARG A 44 2.47 10.55 -5.35
C ARG A 44 1.99 11.69 -4.46
N LEU A 45 1.77 11.43 -3.17
CA LEU A 45 1.39 12.46 -2.21
C LEU A 45 2.42 13.60 -2.13
N THR A 46 3.71 13.26 -2.19
CA THR A 46 4.80 14.24 -2.18
C THR A 46 4.76 15.13 -3.43
N LEU A 47 4.48 14.55 -4.60
CA LEU A 47 4.32 15.30 -5.85
C LEU A 47 3.08 16.19 -5.81
N ASP A 48 1.95 15.67 -5.31
CA ASP A 48 0.71 16.42 -5.23
C ASP A 48 0.81 17.58 -4.23
N ALA A 49 1.56 17.41 -3.13
CA ALA A 49 1.83 18.44 -2.13
C ALA A 49 2.95 19.43 -2.53
N ALA A 50 3.64 19.22 -3.66
CA ALA A 50 4.72 20.11 -4.07
C ALA A 50 4.17 21.50 -4.43
N PRO A 51 4.89 22.60 -4.10
CA PRO A 51 4.43 23.96 -4.42
C PRO A 51 4.22 24.21 -5.92
N TRP A 52 4.97 23.51 -6.77
CA TRP A 52 4.87 23.59 -8.22
C TRP A 52 3.87 22.60 -8.84
N SER A 53 3.15 21.82 -8.01
CA SER A 53 2.18 20.85 -8.49
C SER A 53 0.93 21.56 -9.03
N PHE A 54 0.28 20.94 -10.02
CA PHE A 54 -0.99 21.44 -10.54
C PHE A 54 -2.08 21.44 -9.47
N SER A 55 -2.07 20.47 -8.56
CA SER A 55 -3.02 20.39 -7.44
C SER A 55 -2.89 21.58 -6.49
N THR A 56 -1.66 21.94 -6.11
CA THR A 56 -1.38 23.11 -5.28
C THR A 56 -1.82 24.40 -5.98
N PHE A 57 -1.47 24.56 -7.26
CA PHE A 57 -1.92 25.71 -8.06
C PHE A 57 -3.46 25.84 -8.12
N CYS A 58 -4.18 24.73 -8.31
CA CYS A 58 -5.64 24.71 -8.28
C CYS A 58 -6.22 25.09 -6.91
N ALA A 59 -5.60 24.65 -5.82
CA ALA A 59 -6.04 25.00 -4.46
C ALA A 59 -5.85 26.50 -4.18
N GLU A 60 -4.67 27.04 -4.48
CA GLU A 60 -4.35 28.47 -4.29
C GLU A 60 -5.27 29.39 -5.10
N THR A 61 -5.54 29.04 -6.36
CA THR A 61 -6.45 29.81 -7.21
C THR A 61 -7.89 29.75 -6.73
N ALA A 62 -8.36 28.61 -6.21
CA ALA A 62 -9.70 28.48 -5.64
C ALA A 62 -9.89 29.31 -4.35
N GLU A 63 -8.84 29.50 -3.55
CA GLU A 63 -8.87 30.39 -2.38
C GLU A 63 -8.89 31.87 -2.78
N THR A 64 -8.24 32.23 -3.88
CA THR A 64 -8.14 33.62 -4.36
C THR A 64 -9.45 34.16 -4.97
N VAL A 65 -10.37 33.27 -5.38
CA VAL A 65 -11.63 33.63 -6.05
C VAL A 65 -12.82 33.76 -5.07
N LYS A 66 -12.59 33.60 -3.76
CA LYS A 66 -13.60 33.84 -2.70
C LYS A 66 -13.50 35.25 -2.11
#